data_AF-A0AAD5BWT4-F1
#
_entry.id   AF-A0AAD5BWT4-F1
#
_cell.length_a   1.000
_cell.length_b   1.000
_cell.length_c   1.000
_cell.angle_alpha   90.00
_cell.angle_beta   90.00
_cell.angle_gamma   90.00
#
_symmetry.space_group_name_H-M   'P 1'
#
loop_
_entity.id
_entity.type
_entity.pdbx_description
1 polymer ?
#
loop_
_entity_poly.entity_id
_entity_poly.type
_entity_poly.pdbx_seq_one_letter_code
_entity_poly.pdbx_strand_id
1 'polypeptide(L)'
;MLGENLYPLVDELEHENAAKVTGMLLEMDQTEVLHLLESPDALKSKVSEAMEVLKNVQQQANSSSTTAQLGALSLKDTLVS
;
A
#
# COMPACT_ATOMS: atom_id res chain seq x y z
N MET A 1 16.06 -13.27 3.33
CA MET A 1 15.80 -14.68 3.65
C MET A 1 14.31 -15.02 3.72
N LEU A 2 13.48 -14.43 4.59
CA LEU A 2 12.03 -14.77 4.62
C LEU A 2 11.26 -14.27 3.40
N GLY A 3 11.55 -13.05 2.95
CA GLY A 3 10.95 -12.46 1.75
C GLY A 3 11.17 -13.25 0.47
N GLU A 4 12.30 -13.95 0.34
CA GLU A 4 12.66 -14.73 -0.85
C GLU A 4 11.87 -16.04 -0.93
N ASN A 5 11.36 -16.53 0.20
CA ASN A 5 10.46 -17.69 0.22
C ASN A 5 9.01 -17.28 0.01
N LEU A 6 8.61 -16.10 0.52
CA LEU A 6 7.23 -15.61 0.39
C LEU A 6 6.94 -15.01 -1.01
N TYR A 7 7.94 -14.37 -1.62
CA TYR A 7 7.83 -13.75 -2.95
C TYR A 7 7.23 -14.69 -4.02
N PRO A 8 7.76 -15.91 -4.27
CA PRO A 8 7.21 -16.78 -5.31
C PRO A 8 5.73 -17.17 -5.08
N LEU A 9 5.29 -17.31 -3.83
CA LEU A 9 3.89 -17.60 -3.52
C LEU A 9 2.97 -16.42 -3.84
N VAL A 10 3.42 -15.19 -3.56
CA VAL A 10 2.67 -13.98 -3.91
C VAL A 10 2.74 -13.71 -5.41
N ASP A 11 3.87 -14.02 -6.06
CA ASP A 11 4.10 -13.85 -7.49
C ASP A 11 3.20 -14.74 -8.35
N GLU A 12 2.92 -15.97 -7.91
CA GLU A 12 1.90 -16.83 -8.53
C GLU A 12 0.47 -16.27 -8.44
N LEU A 13 0.18 -15.48 -7.40
CA LEU A 13 -1.14 -14.88 -7.19
C LEU A 13 -1.30 -13.52 -7.88
N GLU A 14 -0.28 -12.66 -7.79
CA GLU A 14 -0.32 -11.25 -8.15
C GLU A 14 1.06 -10.79 -8.67
N HIS A 15 1.46 -11.28 -9.84
CA HIS A 15 2.77 -10.99 -10.44
C HIS A 15 3.07 -9.49 -10.62
N GLU A 16 2.05 -8.67 -10.91
CA GLU A 16 2.23 -7.23 -11.17
C GLU A 16 2.58 -6.45 -9.89
N ASN A 17 1.99 -6.83 -8.75
CA ASN A 17 2.20 -6.15 -7.47
C ASN A 17 2.96 -7.00 -6.44
N ALA A 18 3.47 -8.18 -6.82
CA ALA A 18 4.10 -9.14 -5.93
C ALA A 18 5.20 -8.52 -5.07
N ALA A 19 6.07 -7.70 -5.67
CA ALA A 19 7.15 -7.02 -4.96
C ALA A 19 6.63 -6.05 -3.89
N LYS A 20 5.58 -5.29 -4.20
CA LYS A 20 5.01 -4.30 -3.26
C LYS A 20 4.20 -4.97 -2.17
N VAL A 21 3.37 -5.94 -2.53
CA VAL A 21 2.58 -6.75 -1.59
C VAL A 21 3.53 -7.49 -0.65
N THR A 22 4.52 -8.22 -1.19
CA THR A 22 5.54 -8.92 -0.39
C THR A 22 6.31 -7.96 0.51
N GLY A 23 6.66 -6.76 0.03
CA GLY A 23 7.28 -5.73 0.85
C GLY A 23 6.42 -5.31 2.04
N MET A 24 5.12 -5.08 1.82
CA MET A 24 4.18 -4.73 2.88
C MET A 24 3.94 -5.88 3.88
N LEU A 25 3.87 -7.13 3.40
CA LEU A 25 3.78 -8.29 4.30
C LEU A 25 5.06 -8.50 5.11
N LEU A 26 6.23 -8.10 4.59
CA LEU A 26 7.50 -8.16 5.32
C LEU A 26 7.68 -7.06 6.36
N GLU A 27 6.83 -6.04 6.36
CA GLU A 27 6.75 -5.06 7.45
C GLU A 27 6.05 -5.64 8.71
N MET A 28 5.45 -6.83 8.60
CA MET A 28 4.82 -7.55 9.72
C MET A 28 5.86 -8.33 10.55
N ASP A 29 5.42 -8.85 11.71
CA ASP A 29 6.27 -9.68 12.57
C ASP A 29 6.70 -10.98 11.88
N GLN A 30 7.93 -11.42 12.16
CA GLN A 30 8.50 -12.65 11.61
C GLN A 30 7.62 -13.89 11.83
N THR A 31 6.92 -13.96 12.97
CA THR A 31 5.97 -15.04 13.30
C THR A 31 4.74 -15.06 12.40
N GLU A 32 4.23 -13.89 11.99
CA GLU A 32 3.10 -13.80 11.07
C GLU A 32 3.51 -14.22 9.66
N VAL A 33 4.69 -13.76 9.20
CA VAL A 33 5.28 -14.15 7.91
C VAL A 33 5.48 -15.67 7.82
N LEU A 34 5.91 -16.32 8.92
CA LEU A 34 6.01 -17.78 8.97
C LEU A 34 4.64 -18.44 8.83
N HIS A 35 3.63 -17.95 9.55
CA HIS A 35 2.28 -18.51 9.50
C HIS A 35 1.65 -18.38 8.11
N LEU A 36 1.96 -17.30 7.39
CA LEU A 36 1.56 -17.09 5.99
C LEU A 36 2.21 -18.11 5.04
N LEU A 37 3.45 -18.50 5.32
CA LEU A 37 4.16 -19.52 4.56
C LEU A 37 3.60 -20.93 4.82
N GLU A 38 3.09 -21.18 6.03
CA GLU A 38 2.47 -22.46 6.42
C GLU A 38 0.98 -22.55 6.03
N SER A 39 0.31 -21.43 5.79
CA SER A 39 -1.12 -21.35 5.49
C SER A 39 -1.41 -20.57 4.19
N PRO A 40 -1.65 -21.26 3.06
CA PRO A 40 -1.94 -20.60 1.78
C PRO A 40 -3.24 -19.78 1.79
N ASP A 41 -4.25 -20.18 2.58
CA ASP A 41 -5.48 -19.40 2.78
C ASP A 41 -5.20 -18.06 3.49
N ALA A 42 -4.33 -18.06 4.49
CA ALA A 42 -3.93 -16.85 5.21
C ALA A 42 -3.16 -15.89 4.28
N LEU A 43 -2.25 -16.44 3.46
CA LEU A 43 -1.51 -15.68 2.46
C LEU A 43 -2.48 -14.98 1.50
N LYS A 44 -3.43 -15.72 0.95
CA LYS A 44 -4.39 -15.17 -0.01
C LYS A 44 -5.27 -14.06 0.58
N SER A 45 -5.72 -14.24 1.82
CA SER A 45 -6.47 -13.21 2.55
C SER A 45 -5.63 -11.95 2.76
N LYS A 46 -4.36 -12.10 3.15
CA LYS A 46 -3.46 -10.96 3.38
C LYS A 46 -3.01 -10.27 2.11
N VAL A 47 -2.78 -11.00 1.02
CA VAL A 47 -2.52 -10.42 -0.30
C VAL A 47 -3.69 -9.53 -0.73
N SER A 48 -4.94 -9.98 -0.50
CA SER A 48 -6.13 -9.18 -0.82
C SER A 48 -6.24 -7.91 0.03
N GLU A 49 -5.97 -7.98 1.34
CA GLU A 49 -5.91 -6.79 2.21
C GLU A 49 -4.79 -5.83 1.77
N ALA A 50 -3.59 -6.35 1.53
CA ALA A 50 -2.43 -5.56 1.11
C ALA A 50 -2.68 -4.86 -0.24
N MET A 51 -3.40 -5.50 -1.17
CA MET A 51 -3.84 -4.90 -2.43
C MET A 51 -4.79 -3.71 -2.22
N GLU A 52 -5.76 -3.83 -1.30
CA GLU A 52 -6.64 -2.71 -0.96
C GLU A 52 -5.87 -1.54 -0.35
N VAL A 53 -4.94 -1.84 0.57
CA VAL A 53 -4.08 -0.81 1.18
C VAL A 53 -3.18 -0.17 0.13
N LEU A 54 -2.57 -0.96 -0.77
CA LEU A 54 -1.74 -0.46 -1.86
C LEU A 54 -2.50 0.51 -2.76
N LYS A 55 -3.74 0.17 -3.11
CA LYS A 55 -4.61 1.04 -3.91
C LYS A 55 -4.89 2.36 -3.20
N ASN A 56 -5.18 2.31 -1.89
CA ASN A 56 -5.36 3.51 -1.07
C ASN A 56 -4.09 4.37 -0.98
N VAL A 57 -2.93 3.74 -0.78
CA VAL A 57 -1.63 4.42 -0.70
C VAL A 57 -1.25 5.01 -2.06
N GLN A 58 -1.50 4.32 -3.18
CA GLN A 58 -1.29 4.86 -4.52
C GLN A 58 -2.20 6.07 -4.79
N GLN A 59 -3.45 6.02 -4.33
CA GLN A 59 -4.39 7.14 -4.46
C GLN A 59 -3.97 8.34 -3.58
N GLN A 60 -3.44 8.12 -2.38
CA GLN A 60 -2.89 9.17 -1.54
C GLN A 60 -1.56 9.74 -2.05
N ALA A 61 -0.67 8.89 -2.56
CA ALA A 61 0.60 9.31 -3.17
C ALA A 61 0.35 10.21 -4.39
N ASN A 62 -0.68 9.95 -5.18
CA ASN A 62 -1.05 10.78 -6.32
C ASN A 62 -1.83 12.07 -5.93
N SER A 63 -2.36 12.14 -4.71
CA SER A 63 -3.12 13.32 -4.21
C SER A 63 -2.23 14.38 -3.55
N SER A 64 -0.93 14.12 -3.42
CA SER A 64 0.06 15.08 -2.87
C SER A 64 0.27 16.33 -3.74
N SER A 65 -0.42 16.46 -4.87
CA SER A 65 -0.46 17.66 -5.71
C SER A 65 -1.64 18.60 -5.41
N THR A 66 -2.57 18.26 -4.50
CA THR A 66 -3.82 19.03 -4.30
C THR A 66 -3.83 20.02 -3.12
N THR A 67 -2.83 19.99 -2.24
CA THR A 67 -2.72 20.95 -1.11
C THR A 67 -2.25 22.35 -1.52
N ALA A 68 -1.88 22.57 -2.79
CA ALA A 68 -1.47 23.88 -3.30
C ALA A 68 -2.65 24.76 -3.78
N GLN A 69 -3.85 24.23 -4.00
CA GLN A 69 -4.93 24.99 -4.67
C GLN A 69 -6.03 25.55 -3.76
N LEU A 70 -6.04 25.24 -2.45
CA LEU A 70 -7.06 25.76 -1.52
C LEU A 70 -6.66 27.07 -0.81
N GLY A 71 -5.44 27.58 -1.03
CA GLY A 71 -4.97 28.86 -0.46
C GLY A 71 -5.17 30.10 -1.34
N ALA A 72 -5.53 29.95 -2.62
CA ALA A 72 -5.48 31.05 -3.59
C ALA A 72 -6.78 31.85 -3.77
N LEU A 73 -7.90 31.43 -3.16
CA LEU A 73 -9.21 32.07 -3.39
C LEU A 73 -9.71 32.97 -2.24
N SER A 74 -8.97 33.11 -1.13
CA SER A 74 -9.50 33.70 0.11
C SER A 74 -9.04 35.12 0.48
N LEU A 75 -8.16 35.79 -0.28
CA LEU A 75 -7.53 37.04 0.20
C LEU A 75 -7.64 38.27 -0.71
N LYS A 76 -8.51 38.28 -1.73
CA LYS A 76 -8.68 39.48 -2.59
C LYS A 76 -9.92 40.34 -2.30
N ASP A 77 -10.69 40.05 -1.26
CA ASP A 77 -11.95 40.75 -0.96
C ASP A 77 -11.86 41.78 0.19
N THR A 78 -10.67 42.25 0.60
CA THR A 78 -10.56 43.13 1.78
C THR A 78 -9.59 44.30 1.63
N LEU A 79 -9.66 45.06 0.52
CA LEU A 79 -9.13 46.43 0.56
C LEU A 79 -9.73 47.41 -0.48
N VAL A 80 -11.06 47.38 -0.66
CA VAL A 80 -11.78 48.60 -1.04
C VAL A 80 -12.27 49.27 0.23
N SER A 81 -11.58 50.33 0.66
CA SER A 81 -12.20 51.60 1.09
C SER A 81 -11.14 52.68 1.28
#